data_AF-A0A2N9NXN1-F1
#
_entry.id   AF-A0A2N9NXN1-F1
#
_cell.length_a   1.000
_cell.length_b   1.000
_cell.length_c   1.000
_cell.angle_alpha   90.00
_cell.angle_beta   90.00
_cell.angle_gamma   90.00
#
_symmetry.space_group_name_H-M   'P 1'
#
loop_
_entity.id
_entity.type
_entity.pdbx_description
1 polymer ?
#
loop_
_entity_poly.entity_id
_entity_poly.type
_entity_poly.pdbx_seq_one_letter_code
_entity_poly.pdbx_strand_id
1 'polypeptide(L)'
;MEYNNIGFRLNGGNNFLGNVTLSWGFYDPAGSGANASGYNDVVVLGGFQNADGWTSSADWTAAAATSPNTTLLTGHYTSGDQWLYLGADNVSGANTSVYQGRVIGASTADEGASVANANGWFNLNASRSVGWHTASIVLGSPNGANTTVSMLIGGHDVLDESLGTTLGVNGIGILSGWGSQYGAFDNFAVSVPEPRTLSLLVCGGLAFISRRRHVCR
;
A
#
# COMPACT_ATOMS: atom_id res chain seq x y z
N MET A 1 -3.88 -7.27 -14.00
CA MET A 1 -3.33 -6.75 -12.74
C MET A 1 -2.16 -7.63 -12.36
N GLU A 2 -1.07 -7.02 -11.93
CA GLU A 2 0.13 -7.69 -11.48
C GLU A 2 0.51 -7.09 -10.12
N TYR A 3 0.75 -7.96 -9.15
CA TYR A 3 1.17 -7.56 -7.81
C TYR A 3 2.58 -8.07 -7.57
N ASN A 4 3.47 -7.14 -7.26
CA ASN A 4 4.82 -7.46 -6.81
C ASN A 4 4.77 -7.92 -5.37
N ASN A 5 5.23 -9.14 -5.11
CA ASN A 5 5.25 -9.72 -3.78
C ASN A 5 6.52 -9.28 -3.04
N ILE A 6 6.42 -8.16 -2.33
CA ILE A 6 7.54 -7.64 -1.53
C ILE A 6 7.89 -8.55 -0.36
N GLY A 7 6.94 -9.34 0.16
CA GLY A 7 7.24 -10.34 1.19
C GLY A 7 8.20 -11.40 0.66
N PHE A 8 7.89 -11.99 -0.50
CA PHE A 8 8.77 -12.93 -1.20
C PHE A 8 10.12 -12.31 -1.54
N ARG A 9 10.12 -11.14 -2.19
CA ARG A 9 11.33 -10.52 -2.73
C ARG A 9 12.27 -9.96 -1.65
N LEU A 10 11.72 -9.45 -0.54
CA LEU A 10 12.46 -8.61 0.41
C LEU A 10 12.42 -9.11 1.86
N ASN A 11 11.61 -10.13 2.18
CA ASN A 11 11.43 -10.61 3.56
C ASN A 11 11.34 -12.14 3.67
N GLY A 12 11.94 -12.88 2.72
CA GLY A 12 11.97 -14.34 2.73
C GLY A 12 10.56 -14.97 2.71
N GLY A 13 9.60 -14.29 2.10
CA GLY A 13 8.21 -14.72 2.03
C GLY A 13 7.34 -14.30 3.21
N ASN A 14 7.83 -13.49 4.16
CA ASN A 14 7.03 -13.06 5.31
C ASN A 14 6.41 -11.66 5.10
N ASN A 15 5.31 -11.39 5.81
CA ASN A 15 4.70 -10.07 5.81
C ASN A 15 5.56 -9.06 6.58
N PHE A 16 5.54 -7.80 6.12
CA PHE A 16 6.06 -6.68 6.88
C PHE A 16 4.98 -6.15 7.82
N LEU A 17 5.26 -6.12 9.12
CA LEU A 17 4.29 -5.64 10.11
C LEU A 17 4.24 -4.11 10.17
N GLY A 18 5.27 -3.42 9.69
CA GLY A 18 5.33 -1.97 9.61
C GLY A 18 6.71 -1.46 9.25
N ASN A 19 6.91 -0.14 9.37
CA ASN A 19 8.05 0.61 8.86
C ASN A 19 8.27 0.38 7.34
N VAL A 20 7.17 0.41 6.59
CA VAL A 20 7.18 0.28 5.13
C VAL A 20 6.75 1.60 4.53
N THR A 21 7.42 2.05 3.48
CA THR A 21 6.99 3.19 2.68
C THR A 21 6.94 2.79 1.23
N LEU A 22 5.81 3.06 0.57
CA LEU A 22 5.65 2.96 -0.86
C LEU A 22 5.45 4.38 -1.42
N SER A 23 6.26 4.79 -2.39
CA SER A 23 6.13 6.08 -3.07
C SER A 23 6.18 5.92 -4.59
N TRP A 24 5.48 6.79 -5.31
CA TRP A 24 5.45 6.81 -6.76
C TRP A 24 5.11 8.21 -7.30
N GLY A 25 5.40 8.43 -8.58
CA GLY A 25 4.84 9.50 -9.38
C GLY A 25 3.66 8.99 -10.22
N PHE A 26 2.66 9.84 -10.43
CA PHE A 26 1.55 9.54 -11.33
C PHE A 26 1.08 10.79 -12.09
N TYR A 27 0.57 10.59 -13.29
CA TYR A 27 -0.06 11.62 -14.10
C TYR A 27 -1.58 11.46 -14.06
N ASP A 28 -2.29 12.46 -13.55
CA ASP A 28 -3.76 12.53 -13.59
C ASP A 28 -4.18 13.26 -14.88
N PRO A 29 -4.78 12.56 -15.87
CA PRO A 29 -5.20 13.17 -17.14
C PRO A 29 -6.50 13.95 -17.02
N ALA A 30 -7.30 13.69 -15.99
CA ALA A 30 -8.66 14.24 -15.88
C ALA A 30 -8.71 15.44 -14.93
N GLY A 31 -7.91 15.43 -13.85
CA GLY A 31 -8.02 16.39 -12.76
C GLY A 31 -9.41 16.38 -12.13
N SER A 32 -9.84 17.53 -11.61
CA SER A 32 -11.19 17.76 -11.12
C SER A 32 -12.14 18.20 -12.25
N GLY A 33 -13.44 17.95 -12.10
CA GLY A 33 -14.48 18.42 -13.02
C GLY A 33 -15.19 17.31 -13.81
N ALA A 34 -15.85 17.67 -14.91
CA ALA A 34 -16.79 16.80 -15.63
C ALA A 34 -16.18 15.48 -16.13
N ASN A 35 -14.86 15.44 -16.34
CA ASN A 35 -14.14 14.27 -16.82
C ASN A 35 -13.50 13.43 -15.70
N ALA A 36 -13.58 13.87 -14.45
CA ALA A 36 -12.87 13.26 -13.33
C ALA A 36 -13.22 11.78 -13.13
N SER A 37 -14.48 11.40 -13.35
CA SER A 37 -14.95 10.01 -13.27
C SER A 37 -14.39 9.10 -14.38
N GLY A 38 -13.79 9.69 -15.42
CA GLY A 38 -13.13 8.98 -16.50
C GLY A 38 -11.73 8.48 -16.13
N TYR A 39 -11.13 8.94 -15.03
CA TYR A 39 -9.85 8.45 -14.52
C TYR A 39 -10.09 7.70 -13.21
N ASN A 40 -9.65 6.44 -13.16
CA ASN A 40 -9.85 5.53 -12.03
C ASN A 40 -8.63 4.60 -11.94
N ASP A 41 -7.53 5.16 -11.46
CA ASP A 41 -6.31 4.40 -11.22
C ASP A 41 -5.82 4.65 -9.78
N VAL A 42 -5.50 3.56 -9.08
CA VAL A 42 -5.04 3.55 -7.69
C VAL A 42 -3.83 2.63 -7.53
N VAL A 43 -2.94 3.00 -6.61
CA VAL A 43 -1.84 2.14 -6.16
C VAL A 43 -2.19 1.53 -4.81
N VAL A 44 -1.81 0.27 -4.63
CA VAL A 44 -2.09 -0.50 -3.42
C VAL A 44 -0.82 -0.98 -2.76
N LEU A 45 -0.75 -0.78 -1.45
CA LEU A 45 0.11 -1.53 -0.53
C LEU A 45 -0.79 -2.49 0.26
N GLY A 46 -0.66 -3.78 0.00
CA GLY A 46 -1.59 -4.80 0.47
C GLY A 46 -0.92 -5.91 1.27
N GLY A 47 -1.70 -6.56 2.13
CA GLY A 47 -1.40 -7.81 2.81
C GLY A 47 -2.43 -8.84 2.43
N PHE A 48 -1.99 -9.88 1.74
CA PHE A 48 -2.83 -10.96 1.21
C PHE A 48 -2.58 -12.26 1.97
N GLN A 49 -3.62 -13.08 2.15
CA GLN A 49 -3.51 -14.38 2.81
C GLN A 49 -3.34 -15.51 1.78
N ASN A 50 -2.87 -16.68 2.25
CA ASN A 50 -2.80 -17.88 1.42
C ASN A 50 -4.16 -18.26 0.79
N ALA A 51 -5.27 -17.94 1.48
CA ALA A 51 -6.62 -18.17 0.98
C ALA A 51 -6.93 -17.39 -0.30
N ASP A 52 -6.24 -16.27 -0.54
CA ASP A 52 -6.37 -15.42 -1.73
C ASP A 52 -5.42 -15.85 -2.86
N GLY A 53 -4.77 -17.01 -2.71
CA GLY A 53 -3.76 -17.49 -3.66
C GLY A 53 -2.42 -16.80 -3.53
N TRP A 54 -2.20 -16.01 -2.47
CA TRP A 54 -0.86 -15.52 -2.12
C TRP A 54 0.06 -16.71 -1.81
N THR A 55 1.31 -16.60 -2.24
CA THR A 55 2.35 -17.57 -1.92
C THR A 55 3.58 -16.83 -1.42
N SER A 56 4.37 -17.47 -0.58
CA SER A 56 5.61 -16.89 -0.05
C SER A 56 6.77 -16.92 -1.05
N SER A 57 6.56 -17.42 -2.28
CA SER A 57 7.63 -17.83 -3.20
C SER A 57 7.52 -17.29 -4.63
N ALA A 58 6.53 -16.46 -4.92
CA ALA A 58 6.34 -15.89 -6.25
C ALA A 58 5.58 -14.57 -6.21
N ASP A 59 5.76 -13.75 -7.24
CA ASP A 59 4.85 -12.62 -7.50
C ASP A 59 3.46 -13.12 -7.83
N TRP A 60 2.47 -12.27 -7.53
CA TRP A 60 1.09 -12.60 -7.77
C TRP A 60 0.64 -12.04 -9.11
N THR A 61 0.48 -12.94 -10.08
CA THR A 61 -0.13 -12.61 -11.37
C THR A 61 -1.62 -12.96 -11.30
N ALA A 62 -2.47 -12.10 -11.83
CA ALA A 62 -3.93 -12.30 -11.83
C ALA A 62 -4.39 -13.62 -12.50
N ALA A 63 -3.52 -14.37 -13.18
CA ALA A 63 -3.82 -15.72 -13.64
C ALA A 63 -4.01 -16.73 -12.49
N ALA A 64 -3.44 -16.47 -11.30
CA ALA A 64 -3.65 -17.27 -10.11
C ALA A 64 -4.98 -16.95 -9.39
N ALA A 65 -5.63 -15.83 -9.72
CA ALA A 65 -6.97 -15.48 -9.28
C ALA A 65 -7.95 -15.88 -10.39
N THR A 66 -8.82 -16.86 -10.13
CA THR A 66 -9.76 -17.40 -11.12
C THR A 66 -10.91 -16.45 -11.52
N SER A 67 -10.67 -15.14 -11.67
CA SER A 67 -11.56 -14.24 -12.42
C SER A 67 -10.90 -12.89 -12.78
N PRO A 68 -10.76 -12.55 -14.07
CA PRO A 68 -10.45 -11.19 -14.51
C PRO A 68 -11.75 -10.39 -14.60
N ASN A 69 -12.38 -10.05 -13.47
CA ASN A 69 -13.61 -9.27 -13.50
C ASN A 69 -13.82 -8.57 -12.15
N THR A 70 -13.74 -7.24 -12.11
CA THR A 70 -14.38 -6.27 -11.17
C THR A 70 -14.46 -6.54 -9.66
N THR A 71 -14.00 -7.68 -9.15
CA THR A 71 -14.12 -8.17 -7.78
C THR A 71 -12.82 -8.05 -6.99
N LEU A 72 -11.74 -7.57 -7.60
CA LEU A 72 -10.50 -7.32 -6.86
C LEU A 72 -10.60 -6.06 -5.98
N LEU A 73 -11.57 -5.16 -6.22
CA LEU A 73 -11.88 -4.07 -5.28
C LEU A 73 -12.90 -4.49 -4.19
N THR A 74 -13.62 -5.60 -4.40
CA THR A 74 -14.97 -5.81 -3.81
C THR A 74 -15.32 -7.24 -3.39
N GLY A 75 -14.60 -8.28 -3.83
CA GLY A 75 -15.11 -9.66 -3.81
C GLY A 75 -14.11 -10.75 -3.41
N HIS A 76 -12.81 -10.46 -3.38
CA HIS A 76 -11.81 -11.29 -2.68
C HIS A 76 -11.20 -10.48 -1.55
N TYR A 77 -12.06 -10.11 -0.59
CA TYR A 77 -11.62 -9.69 0.73
C TYR A 77 -11.73 -10.91 1.64
N THR A 78 -10.61 -11.54 1.96
CA THR A 78 -10.59 -12.48 3.07
C THR A 78 -10.51 -11.66 4.35
N SER A 79 -11.41 -11.94 5.30
CA SER A 79 -11.37 -11.26 6.61
C SER A 79 -9.97 -11.33 7.19
N GLY A 80 -9.41 -10.17 7.54
CA GLY A 80 -8.03 -10.03 8.03
C GLY A 80 -7.02 -9.55 6.98
N ASP A 81 -7.38 -9.45 5.70
CA ASP A 81 -6.54 -8.81 4.70
C ASP A 81 -6.32 -7.33 5.01
N GLN A 82 -5.15 -6.83 4.62
CA GLN A 82 -4.86 -5.41 4.69
C GLN A 82 -4.85 -4.82 3.28
N TRP A 83 -5.56 -3.73 3.09
CA TRP A 83 -5.46 -2.98 1.85
C TRP A 83 -5.34 -1.49 2.14
N LEU A 84 -4.26 -0.91 1.63
CA LEU A 84 -3.97 0.52 1.67
C LEU A 84 -3.99 1.04 0.24
N TYR A 85 -5.00 1.83 -0.09
CA TYR A 85 -5.18 2.38 -1.44
C TYR A 85 -4.93 3.88 -1.42
N LEU A 86 -4.35 4.39 -2.50
CA LEU A 86 -4.23 5.81 -2.74
C LEU A 86 -4.27 6.09 -4.25
N GLY A 87 -5.13 7.01 -4.67
CA GLY A 87 -5.22 7.45 -6.06
C GLY A 87 -6.57 8.07 -6.40
N ALA A 88 -6.96 8.00 -7.67
CA ALA A 88 -8.29 8.41 -8.10
C ALA A 88 -9.19 7.18 -8.16
N ASP A 89 -10.28 7.19 -7.41
CA ASP A 89 -11.28 6.12 -7.40
C ASP A 89 -12.69 6.72 -7.54
N ASN A 90 -13.61 5.97 -8.13
CA ASN A 90 -14.99 6.39 -8.34
C ASN A 90 -15.98 5.43 -7.65
N VAL A 91 -15.57 4.84 -6.52
CA VAL A 91 -16.43 4.08 -5.62
C VAL A 91 -17.69 4.89 -5.28
N SER A 92 -18.82 4.20 -5.10
CA SER A 92 -20.08 4.85 -4.72
C SER A 92 -19.86 5.75 -3.50
N GLY A 93 -20.18 7.04 -3.59
CA GLY A 93 -19.94 8.02 -2.52
C GLY A 93 -18.64 8.82 -2.62
N ALA A 94 -17.74 8.48 -3.56
CA ALA A 94 -16.52 9.24 -3.81
C ALA A 94 -16.82 10.64 -4.37
N ASN A 95 -16.15 11.65 -3.82
CA ASN A 95 -16.08 12.98 -4.38
C ASN A 95 -14.98 13.02 -5.45
N THR A 96 -15.39 12.99 -6.71
CA THR A 96 -14.48 12.98 -7.86
C THR A 96 -13.63 14.24 -8.03
N SER A 97 -13.84 15.28 -7.22
CA SER A 97 -12.99 16.47 -7.21
C SER A 97 -11.72 16.32 -6.37
N VAL A 98 -11.63 15.27 -5.55
CA VAL A 98 -10.48 14.97 -4.70
C VAL A 98 -9.99 13.55 -4.95
N TYR A 99 -8.77 13.24 -4.48
CA TYR A 99 -8.26 11.88 -4.47
C TYR A 99 -8.91 11.04 -3.36
N GLN A 100 -8.81 9.72 -3.48
CA GLN A 100 -9.38 8.75 -2.57
C GLN A 100 -8.26 7.98 -1.87
N GLY A 101 -8.47 7.73 -0.59
CA GLY A 101 -7.67 6.81 0.20
C GLY A 101 -8.54 5.67 0.70
N ARG A 102 -7.93 4.51 0.94
CA ARG A 102 -8.60 3.44 1.69
C ARG A 102 -7.68 2.77 2.67
N VAL A 103 -8.17 2.56 3.89
CA VAL A 103 -7.50 1.83 4.97
C VAL A 103 -8.49 0.80 5.53
N ILE A 104 -8.33 -0.47 5.16
CA ILE A 104 -9.19 -1.51 5.75
C ILE A 104 -8.93 -1.63 7.25
N GLY A 105 -10.01 -1.64 8.03
CA GLY A 105 -9.93 -1.65 9.49
C GLY A 105 -9.46 -0.33 10.08
N ALA A 106 -9.69 0.79 9.37
CA ALA A 106 -9.44 2.13 9.88
C ALA A 106 -10.08 2.38 11.24
N SER A 107 -9.47 3.27 12.02
CA SER A 107 -9.95 3.65 13.35
C SER A 107 -11.13 4.61 13.32
N THR A 108 -11.26 5.42 12.27
CA THR A 108 -12.37 6.35 12.10
C THR A 108 -13.44 5.78 11.18
N ALA A 109 -14.66 6.34 11.28
CA ALA A 109 -15.76 5.97 10.40
C ALA A 109 -15.51 6.46 8.96
N ASP A 110 -15.98 5.67 7.99
CA ASP A 110 -15.81 5.91 6.56
C ASP A 110 -16.52 7.19 6.08
N GLU A 111 -15.96 7.84 5.07
CA GLU A 111 -16.60 8.99 4.41
C GLU A 111 -17.53 8.57 3.27
N GLY A 112 -18.54 7.74 3.61
CA GLY A 112 -19.72 7.55 2.79
C GLY A 112 -19.61 6.55 1.63
N ALA A 113 -18.53 5.76 1.53
CA ALA A 113 -18.45 4.71 0.52
C ALA A 113 -19.18 3.44 0.95
N SER A 114 -20.35 3.18 0.37
CA SER A 114 -21.21 2.03 0.71
C SER A 114 -20.90 0.80 -0.13
N VAL A 115 -19.69 0.26 -0.02
CA VAL A 115 -19.38 -1.04 -0.60
C VAL A 115 -19.61 -2.11 0.46
N ALA A 116 -20.45 -3.11 0.17
CA ALA A 116 -20.75 -4.17 1.12
C ALA A 116 -19.46 -4.85 1.61
N ASN A 117 -19.23 -4.86 2.93
CA ASN A 117 -18.03 -5.39 3.58
C ASN A 117 -16.70 -4.69 3.20
N ALA A 118 -16.77 -3.47 2.67
CA ALA A 118 -15.60 -2.72 2.22
C ALA A 118 -15.61 -1.33 2.85
N ASN A 119 -15.33 -1.34 4.15
CA ASN A 119 -15.11 -0.14 4.94
C ASN A 119 -13.73 0.47 4.64
N GLY A 120 -13.52 1.66 5.18
CA GLY A 120 -12.24 2.36 5.28
C GLY A 120 -11.95 3.34 4.15
N TRP A 121 -12.95 3.83 3.42
CA TRP A 121 -12.75 4.78 2.32
C TRP A 121 -12.86 6.24 2.77
N PHE A 122 -12.00 7.09 2.18
CA PHE A 122 -11.85 8.50 2.55
C PHE A 122 -11.80 9.39 1.31
N ASN A 123 -12.51 10.51 1.33
CA ASN A 123 -12.29 11.60 0.39
C ASN A 123 -11.18 12.48 0.94
N LEU A 124 -10.02 12.44 0.29
CA LEU A 124 -8.82 13.07 0.82
C LEU A 124 -8.91 14.59 0.73
N ASN A 125 -8.24 15.29 1.64
CA ASN A 125 -8.04 16.74 1.54
C ASN A 125 -6.98 17.10 0.49
N ALA A 126 -7.14 16.55 -0.72
CA ALA A 126 -6.22 16.69 -1.84
C ALA A 126 -7.02 16.81 -3.14
N SER A 127 -7.13 18.03 -3.65
CA SER A 127 -7.85 18.29 -4.89
C SER A 127 -7.13 17.68 -6.10
N ARG A 128 -7.92 17.11 -7.00
CA ARG A 128 -7.41 16.60 -8.27
C ARG A 128 -7.09 17.73 -9.22
N SER A 129 -5.95 17.64 -9.89
CA SER A 129 -5.57 18.55 -10.96
C SER A 129 -4.84 17.81 -12.07
N VAL A 130 -4.96 18.31 -13.30
CA VAL A 130 -4.29 17.70 -14.44
C VAL A 130 -2.79 17.91 -14.32
N GLY A 131 -2.01 16.84 -14.40
CA GLY A 131 -0.55 16.92 -14.33
C GLY A 131 0.11 15.79 -13.57
N TRP A 132 1.43 15.92 -13.40
CA TRP A 132 2.24 15.01 -12.61
C TRP A 132 2.15 15.35 -11.12
N HIS A 133 1.96 14.31 -10.33
CA HIS A 133 1.89 14.33 -8.87
C HIS A 133 2.82 13.27 -8.29
N THR A 134 3.16 13.43 -7.02
CA THR A 134 3.82 12.37 -6.24
C THR A 134 2.84 11.88 -5.19
N ALA A 135 2.93 10.60 -4.83
CA ALA A 135 2.13 10.03 -3.77
C ALA A 135 2.95 9.03 -2.97
N SER A 136 2.57 8.85 -1.70
CA SER A 136 3.15 7.82 -0.86
C SER A 136 2.18 7.30 0.19
N ILE A 137 2.35 6.02 0.53
CA ILE A 137 1.73 5.36 1.68
C ILE A 137 2.85 4.99 2.64
N VAL A 138 2.75 5.45 3.88
CA VAL A 138 3.70 5.19 4.97
C VAL A 138 3.01 4.35 6.03
N LEU A 139 3.45 3.10 6.16
CA LEU A 139 3.06 2.21 7.25
C LEU A 139 4.10 2.33 8.37
N GLY A 140 3.72 2.91 9.50
CA GLY A 140 4.57 3.15 10.65
C GLY A 140 4.97 1.87 11.41
N SER A 141 5.67 2.02 12.52
CA SER A 141 6.02 0.89 13.39
C SER A 141 4.81 0.39 14.17
N PRO A 142 4.58 -0.93 14.29
CA PRO A 142 3.60 -1.46 15.23
C PRO A 142 3.93 -1.01 16.66
N ASN A 143 2.92 -0.58 17.43
CA ASN A 143 3.11 -0.09 18.80
C ASN A 143 2.48 -0.99 19.88
N GLY A 144 2.11 -2.22 19.52
CA GLY A 144 1.49 -3.19 20.43
C GLY A 144 -0.03 -3.03 20.57
N ALA A 145 -0.62 -1.98 19.99
CA ALA A 145 -2.07 -1.82 19.83
C ALA A 145 -2.43 -1.71 18.34
N ASN A 146 -1.97 -0.65 17.67
CA ASN A 146 -2.24 -0.38 16.25
C ASN A 146 -0.94 -0.08 15.49
N THR A 147 -1.00 -0.11 14.16
CA THR A 147 0.08 0.40 13.28
C THR A 147 -0.44 1.64 12.56
N THR A 148 0.29 2.75 12.58
CA THR A 148 -0.14 3.99 11.91
C THR A 148 0.02 3.89 10.40
N VAL A 149 -0.86 4.56 9.67
CA VAL A 149 -0.83 4.71 8.21
C VAL A 149 -0.93 6.20 7.90
N SER A 150 0.04 6.74 7.18
CA SER A 150 -0.03 8.10 6.64
C SER A 150 -0.04 8.03 5.11
N MET A 151 -0.89 8.82 4.47
CA MET A 151 -0.93 8.96 3.02
C MET A 151 -0.59 10.38 2.63
N LEU A 152 0.25 10.52 1.61
CA LEU A 152 0.70 11.82 1.15
C LEU A 152 0.47 11.98 -0.34
N ILE A 153 0.12 13.21 -0.75
CA ILE A 153 0.08 13.65 -2.16
C ILE A 153 0.86 14.95 -2.28
N GLY A 154 1.79 15.01 -3.23
CA GLY A 154 2.69 16.15 -3.40
C GLY A 154 3.61 16.39 -2.20
N GLY A 155 3.83 15.37 -1.36
CA GLY A 155 4.59 15.48 -0.10
C GLY A 155 3.80 16.08 1.07
N HIS A 156 2.50 16.36 0.90
CA HIS A 156 1.61 16.81 1.96
C HIS A 156 0.83 15.64 2.53
N ASP A 157 0.71 15.57 3.86
CA ASP A 157 -0.15 14.59 4.52
C ASP A 157 -1.63 14.87 4.23
N VAL A 158 -2.36 13.83 3.83
CA VAL A 158 -3.76 13.91 3.38
C VAL A 158 -4.66 12.89 4.06
N LEU A 159 -4.09 11.94 4.80
CA LEU A 159 -4.81 10.98 5.64
C LEU A 159 -3.84 10.37 6.66
N ASP A 160 -4.22 10.43 7.94
CA ASP A 160 -3.58 9.71 9.03
C ASP A 160 -4.59 8.75 9.67
N GLU A 161 -4.29 7.45 9.65
CA GLU A 161 -5.14 6.40 10.20
C GLU A 161 -4.35 5.38 11.01
N SER A 162 -5.08 4.46 11.66
CA SER A 162 -4.47 3.29 12.29
C SER A 162 -5.08 1.99 11.78
N LEU A 163 -4.22 0.99 11.60
CA LEU A 163 -4.62 -0.36 11.23
C LEU A 163 -5.19 -1.11 12.43
N GLY A 164 -6.42 -1.59 12.28
CA GLY A 164 -7.01 -2.60 13.17
C GLY A 164 -6.65 -4.04 12.83
N THR A 165 -5.89 -4.30 11.75
CA THR A 165 -5.49 -5.66 11.35
C THR A 165 -4.05 -5.96 11.77
N THR A 166 -3.75 -7.25 12.00
CA THR A 166 -2.41 -7.72 12.42
C THR A 166 -1.63 -8.43 11.32
N LEU A 167 -2.18 -8.54 10.10
CA LEU A 167 -1.57 -9.31 9.02
C LEU A 167 -0.27 -8.66 8.51
N GLY A 168 -0.19 -7.33 8.51
CA GLY A 168 0.86 -6.58 7.85
C GLY A 168 0.67 -6.50 6.33
N VAL A 169 1.74 -6.19 5.60
CA VAL A 169 1.74 -6.01 4.14
C VAL A 169 2.78 -6.90 3.46
N ASN A 170 2.46 -7.41 2.27
CA ASN A 170 3.31 -8.32 1.50
C ASN A 170 3.25 -8.11 -0.02
N GLY A 171 2.40 -7.20 -0.51
CA GLY A 171 2.22 -6.96 -1.93
C GLY A 171 2.11 -5.47 -2.28
N ILE A 172 2.56 -5.12 -3.47
CA ILE A 172 2.33 -3.82 -4.10
C ILE A 172 1.63 -4.07 -5.43
N GLY A 173 0.60 -3.29 -5.74
CA GLY A 173 -0.11 -3.40 -7.01
C GLY A 173 -0.55 -2.04 -7.57
N ILE A 174 -0.82 -2.05 -8.87
CA ILE A 174 -1.48 -0.95 -9.57
C ILE A 174 -2.81 -1.48 -10.06
N LEU A 175 -3.89 -0.82 -9.69
CA LEU A 175 -5.22 -1.06 -10.23
C LEU A 175 -5.52 0.10 -11.15
N SER A 176 -5.42 -0.15 -12.45
CA SER A 176 -5.58 0.87 -13.48
C SER A 176 -6.41 0.37 -14.66
N GLY A 177 -6.83 1.31 -15.51
CA GLY A 177 -7.55 1.02 -16.76
C GLY A 177 -9.03 0.73 -16.57
N TRP A 178 -9.63 1.22 -15.48
CA TRP A 178 -11.07 1.09 -15.21
C TRP A 178 -11.87 2.31 -15.67
N GLY A 179 -11.18 3.41 -15.92
CA GLY A 179 -11.74 4.61 -16.53
C GLY A 179 -11.61 4.63 -18.05
N SER A 180 -12.23 5.63 -18.69
CA SER A 180 -12.06 5.93 -20.11
C SER A 180 -10.78 6.72 -20.42
N GLN A 181 -10.06 7.17 -19.39
CA GLN A 181 -8.79 7.88 -19.48
C GLN A 181 -7.67 7.06 -18.85
N TYR A 182 -6.49 7.15 -19.45
CA TYR A 182 -5.29 6.44 -19.02
C TYR A 182 -4.34 7.40 -18.31
N GLY A 183 -3.99 7.09 -17.07
CA GLY A 183 -2.87 7.73 -16.39
C GLY A 183 -1.53 7.10 -16.77
N ALA A 184 -0.47 7.75 -16.31
CA ALA A 184 0.88 7.20 -16.35
C ALA A 184 1.43 7.11 -14.92
N PHE A 185 2.32 6.16 -14.68
CA PHE A 185 3.00 6.00 -13.39
C PHE A 185 4.50 5.94 -13.63
N ASP A 186 5.28 6.49 -12.70
CA ASP A 186 6.74 6.49 -12.75
C ASP A 186 7.34 6.54 -11.33
N ASN A 187 8.67 6.41 -11.21
CA ASN A 187 9.42 6.64 -9.98
C ASN A 187 8.94 5.83 -8.76
N PHE A 188 8.55 4.57 -8.98
CA PHE A 188 8.21 3.67 -7.87
C PHE A 188 9.43 3.41 -6.99
N ALA A 189 9.25 3.57 -5.69
CA ALA A 189 10.22 3.18 -4.68
C ALA A 189 9.50 2.53 -3.50
N VAL A 190 10.08 1.47 -2.97
CA VAL A 190 9.66 0.84 -1.72
C VAL A 190 10.81 0.86 -0.74
N SER A 191 10.55 1.34 0.47
CA SER A 191 11.44 1.23 1.62
C SER A 191 10.82 0.25 2.62
N VAL A 192 11.63 -0.66 3.12
CA VAL A 192 11.24 -1.70 4.09
C VAL A 192 12.29 -1.74 5.21
N PRO A 193 11.96 -2.23 6.41
CA PRO A 193 12.95 -2.35 7.47
C PRO A 193 14.10 -3.26 7.05
N GLU A 194 15.32 -2.92 7.44
CA GLU A 194 16.50 -3.75 7.14
C GLU A 194 16.31 -5.17 7.69
N PRO A 195 16.69 -6.21 6.93
CA PRO A 195 16.73 -7.57 7.43
C PRO A 195 17.60 -7.64 8.69
N ARG A 196 17.06 -8.19 9.77
CA ARG A 196 17.74 -8.32 11.08
C ARG A 196 19.12 -8.99 10.98
N THR A 197 19.37 -9.76 9.93
CA THR A 197 20.63 -10.42 9.61
C THR A 197 21.79 -9.43 9.37
N LEU A 198 21.54 -8.27 8.75
CA LEU A 198 22.57 -7.23 8.54
C LEU A 198 22.96 -6.58 9.86
N SER A 199 21.99 -6.23 10.69
CA SER A 199 22.25 -5.69 12.03
C SER A 199 23.00 -6.72 12.90
N LEU A 200 22.65 -8.01 12.82
CA LEU A 200 23.37 -9.10 13.49
C LEU A 200 24.81 -9.27 12.98
N LEU A 201 25.05 -9.14 11.68
CA LEU A 201 26.40 -9.22 11.12
C LEU A 201 27.28 -8.05 11.56
N VAL A 202 26.73 -6.84 11.61
CA VAL A 202 27.44 -5.64 12.09
C VAL A 202 27.71 -5.75 13.59
N CYS A 203 26.71 -6.06 14.41
CA CYS A 203 26.87 -6.23 15.86
C CYS A 203 27.82 -7.39 16.20
N GLY A 204 27.70 -8.52 15.49
CA GLY A 204 28.59 -9.67 15.64
C GLY A 204 30.02 -9.36 15.21
N GLY A 205 30.20 -8.70 14.07
CA GLY A 205 31.51 -8.26 13.57
C GLY A 205 32.21 -7.30 14.54
N LEU A 206 31.48 -6.32 15.09
CA LEU A 206 32.00 -5.42 16.11
C LEU A 206 32.37 -6.14 17.41
N ALA A 207 31.59 -7.14 17.83
CA ALA A 207 31.93 -7.99 18.97
C ALA A 207 33.23 -8.78 18.75
N PHE A 208 33.45 -9.34 17.56
CA PHE A 208 34.71 -10.04 17.22
C PHE A 208 35.92 -9.10 17.13
N ILE A 209 35.75 -7.88 16.64
CA ILE A 209 36.82 -6.87 16.59
C ILE A 209 37.19 -6.39 18.00
N SER A 210 36.21 -6.18 18.89
CA SER A 210 36.47 -5.76 20.27
C SER A 210 37.26 -6.81 21.07
N ARG A 211 37.00 -8.10 20.83
CA ARG A 211 37.74 -9.20 21.49
C ARG A 211 39.19 -9.35 21.02
N ARG A 212 39.53 -8.93 19.80
CA ARG A 212 40.92 -8.97 19.32
C ARG A 212 41.83 -7.92 19.94
N ARG A 213 41.27 -6.81 20.48
CA ARG A 213 42.06 -5.75 21.13
C ARG A 213 42.51 -6.09 22.55
N HIS A 214 42.00 -7.17 23.15
CA HIS A 214 42.33 -7.57 24.52
C HIS A 214 43.34 -8.73 24.64
N VAL A 215 43.90 -9.23 23.53
CA VAL A 215 44.80 -10.42 23.53
C VAL A 215 46.29 -10.07 23.34
N CYS A 216 46.67 -8.79 23.31
CA CYS A 216 48.09 -8.40 23.37
C CYS A 216 48.44 -7.82 24.75
N ARG A 217 48.93 -8.68 25.65
CA ARG A 217 49.77 -8.32 26.79
C ARG A 217 50.92 -9.31 26.89
#